data_AF-A0A131Y1A7-F1
#
_entry.id   AF-A0A131Y1A7-F1
#
_cell.length_a   1.000
_cell.length_b   1.000
_cell.length_c   1.000
_cell.angle_alpha   90.00
_cell.angle_beta   90.00
_cell.angle_gamma   90.00
#
_symmetry.space_group_name_H-M   'P 1'
#
loop_
_entity.id
_entity.type
_entity.pdbx_description
1 polymer ?
#
loop_
_entity_poly.entity_id
_entity_poly.type
_entity_poly.pdbx_seq_one_letter_code
_entity_poly.pdbx_strand_id
1 'polypeptide(L)'
;YVSGSLRFGKFDVTEAQFSVMIIHLVSAIFGPGVWATRLPMLNVELRLVPVAVALSVSLIMCYTDIAVILSGGVGKNGSTVAGTSVLSPSIPIALVVVPAFIIYQKSTTSIYENHPCLYIIAFGMVAAKVTNRLVVAHMCRSEMDYMDSILIGPGMLFLNQYFNTFINEYLILWICLVYSAADLLHYCTIVCNQICGHLQIPLLRIAPKFPPSLVDRSPPNPSPEVRRPTSLLQPHRLRS
;
A
#
# COMPACT_ATOMS: atom_id res chain seq x y z
N TYR A 1 -1.79 -13.54 -1.35
CA TYR A 1 -1.01 -14.33 -2.33
C TYR A 1 -1.56 -15.74 -2.50
N VAL A 2 -1.72 -16.49 -1.41
CA VAL A 2 -2.16 -17.91 -1.42
C VAL A 2 -3.66 -18.08 -1.72
N SER A 3 -4.50 -17.14 -1.28
CA SER A 3 -5.98 -17.23 -1.35
C SER A 3 -6.65 -16.66 -2.60
N GLY A 4 -5.92 -15.91 -3.46
CA GLY A 4 -6.49 -15.24 -4.66
C GLY A 4 -7.56 -14.20 -4.43
N SER A 5 -7.84 -13.92 -3.16
CA SER A 5 -8.79 -12.93 -2.68
C SER A 5 -8.09 -12.10 -1.63
N LEU A 6 -8.30 -10.79 -1.67
CA LEU A 6 -7.85 -9.87 -0.64
C LEU A 6 -8.81 -10.05 0.54
N ARG A 7 -8.32 -10.69 1.62
CA ARG A 7 -9.09 -10.86 2.86
C ARG A 7 -8.72 -9.74 3.79
N PHE A 8 -9.66 -8.83 4.02
CA PHE A 8 -9.49 -7.78 5.02
C PHE A 8 -9.69 -8.38 6.41
N GLY A 9 -8.73 -8.13 7.29
CA GLY A 9 -8.86 -8.49 8.70
C GLY A 9 -9.89 -7.59 9.40
N LYS A 10 -10.39 -8.03 10.56
CA LYS A 10 -11.09 -7.14 11.51
C LYS A 10 -10.13 -6.20 12.24
N PHE A 11 -8.84 -6.50 12.19
CA PHE A 11 -7.77 -5.66 12.66
C PHE A 11 -6.72 -5.61 11.54
N ASP A 12 -6.78 -4.56 10.73
CA ASP A 12 -5.96 -4.36 9.54
C ASP A 12 -5.08 -3.10 9.70
N VAL A 13 -4.33 -2.73 8.66
CA VAL A 13 -3.37 -1.62 8.67
C VAL A 13 -3.99 -0.33 9.21
N THR A 14 -5.23 -0.02 8.84
CA THR A 14 -5.92 1.20 9.27
C THR A 14 -6.13 1.26 10.78
N GLU A 15 -6.59 0.18 11.41
CA GLU A 15 -6.84 0.14 12.85
C GLU A 15 -5.53 0.16 13.65
N ALA A 16 -4.49 -0.47 13.12
CA ALA A 16 -3.14 -0.35 13.67
C ALA A 16 -2.65 1.10 13.62
N GLN A 17 -2.83 1.81 12.50
CA GLN A 17 -2.44 3.22 12.38
C GLN A 17 -3.21 4.11 13.36
N PHE A 18 -4.54 3.96 13.46
CA PHE A 18 -5.33 4.70 14.45
C PHE A 18 -4.86 4.41 15.89
N SER A 19 -4.51 3.16 16.19
CA SER A 19 -3.98 2.78 17.50
C SER A 19 -2.65 3.49 17.81
N VAL A 20 -1.73 3.55 16.83
CA VAL A 20 -0.47 4.28 16.96
C VAL A 20 -0.71 5.78 17.13
N MET A 21 -1.65 6.36 16.37
CA MET A 21 -2.04 7.77 16.50
C MET A 21 -2.59 8.08 17.90
N ILE A 22 -3.43 7.20 18.46
CA ILE A 22 -3.96 7.35 19.82
C ILE A 22 -2.82 7.31 20.84
N ILE A 23 -1.88 6.37 20.73
CA ILE A 23 -0.73 6.27 21.64
C ILE A 23 0.11 7.56 21.60
N HIS A 24 0.37 8.11 20.40
CA HIS A 24 1.10 9.37 20.26
C HIS A 24 0.30 10.55 20.81
N LEU A 25 -1.02 10.58 20.61
CA LEU A 25 -1.89 11.64 21.11
C LEU A 25 -1.92 11.65 22.65
N VAL A 26 -2.05 10.48 23.28
CA VAL A 26 -1.96 10.34 24.74
C VAL A 26 -0.58 10.80 25.23
N SER A 27 0.49 10.42 24.54
CA SER A 27 1.85 10.86 24.87
C SER A 27 2.04 12.37 24.73
N ALA A 28 1.35 13.00 23.76
CA ALA A 28 1.41 14.44 23.53
C ALA A 28 0.63 15.24 24.58
N ILE A 29 -0.55 14.76 25.00
CA ILE A 29 -1.41 15.45 25.98
C ILE A 29 -0.84 15.34 27.40
N PHE A 30 -0.43 14.13 27.80
CA PHE A 30 -0.02 13.88 29.19
C PHE A 30 1.50 13.77 29.39
N GLY A 31 2.26 13.83 28.31
CA GLY A 31 3.69 13.62 28.30
C GLY A 31 4.09 12.13 28.27
N PRO A 32 5.30 11.80 27.81
CA PRO A 32 5.78 10.41 27.74
C PRO A 32 5.84 9.70 29.10
N GLY A 33 5.91 10.45 30.19
CA GLY A 33 6.00 9.93 31.56
C GLY A 33 4.76 9.15 32.02
N VAL A 34 3.59 9.34 31.39
CA VAL A 34 2.37 8.57 31.73
C VAL A 34 2.56 7.07 31.54
N TRP A 35 3.35 6.65 30.54
CA TRP A 35 3.59 5.24 30.29
C TRP A 35 4.48 4.58 31.36
N ALA A 36 5.20 5.36 32.17
CA ALA A 36 5.98 4.87 33.30
C ALA A 36 5.16 4.72 34.59
N THR A 37 3.88 5.10 34.59
CA THR A 37 3.01 4.94 35.75
C THR A 37 2.75 3.46 36.04
N ARG A 38 2.75 3.10 37.33
CA ARG A 38 2.49 1.74 37.81
C ARG A 38 0.98 1.55 37.94
N LEU A 39 0.45 0.48 37.35
CA LEU A 39 -0.95 0.13 37.51
C LEU A 39 -1.21 -0.40 38.94
N PRO A 40 -2.19 0.16 39.67
CA PRO A 40 -2.40 -0.12 41.10
C PRO A 40 -2.79 -1.58 41.40
N MET A 41 -3.34 -2.31 40.42
CA MET A 41 -3.78 -3.70 40.58
C MET A 41 -2.71 -4.74 40.20
N LEU A 42 -1.77 -4.40 39.31
CA LEU A 42 -0.87 -5.37 38.70
C LEU A 42 0.63 -5.09 38.99
N ASN A 43 0.98 -3.93 39.56
CA ASN A 43 2.36 -3.47 39.76
C ASN A 43 3.23 -3.44 38.48
N VAL A 44 2.61 -3.55 37.31
CA VAL A 44 3.24 -3.46 35.99
C VAL A 44 3.18 -2.02 35.49
N GLU A 45 4.21 -1.60 34.75
CA GLU A 45 4.24 -0.30 34.10
C GLU A 45 3.27 -0.24 32.91
N LEU A 46 2.59 0.89 32.75
CA LEU A 46 1.58 1.08 31.73
C LEU A 46 2.12 0.87 30.29
N ARG A 47 3.41 1.14 30.04
CA ARG A 47 4.07 0.88 28.74
C ARG A 47 3.99 -0.58 28.28
N LEU A 48 3.86 -1.53 29.21
CA LEU A 48 3.79 -2.95 28.87
C LEU A 48 2.40 -3.33 28.31
N VAL A 49 1.36 -2.53 28.59
CA VAL A 49 0.00 -2.82 28.14
C VAL A 49 -0.11 -2.72 26.61
N PRO A 50 0.28 -1.61 25.94
CA PRO A 50 0.29 -1.57 24.47
C PRO A 50 1.13 -2.67 23.83
N VAL A 51 2.28 -3.02 24.45
CA VAL A 51 3.17 -4.08 23.95
C VAL A 51 2.49 -5.45 24.04
N ALA A 52 1.85 -5.76 25.17
CA ALA A 52 1.12 -7.00 25.36
C ALA A 52 -0.07 -7.13 24.41
N VAL A 53 -0.83 -6.04 24.22
CA VAL A 53 -1.93 -5.99 23.25
C VAL A 53 -1.40 -6.24 21.84
N ALA A 54 -0.36 -5.52 21.41
CA ALA A 54 0.24 -5.70 20.09
C ALA A 54 0.75 -7.13 19.87
N LEU A 55 1.41 -7.73 20.87
CA LEU A 55 1.88 -9.11 20.81
C LEU A 55 0.72 -10.11 20.68
N SER A 56 -0.34 -9.94 21.47
CA SER A 56 -1.51 -10.83 21.43
C SER A 56 -2.21 -10.80 20.07
N VAL A 57 -2.42 -9.60 19.50
CA VAL A 57 -2.99 -9.43 18.16
C VAL A 57 -2.08 -10.06 17.11
N SER A 58 -0.77 -9.84 17.21
CA SER A 58 0.21 -10.39 16.26
C SER A 58 0.23 -11.92 16.27
N LEU A 59 0.12 -12.55 17.45
CA LEU A 59 0.05 -14.01 17.57
C LEU A 59 -1.23 -14.57 16.94
N ILE A 60 -2.38 -13.92 17.17
CA ILE A 60 -3.65 -14.33 16.57
C ILE A 60 -3.57 -14.24 15.05
N MET A 61 -3.07 -13.12 14.51
CA MET A 61 -2.92 -12.92 13.06
C MET A 61 -1.97 -13.94 12.44
N CYS A 62 -0.82 -14.18 13.09
CA CYS A 62 0.15 -15.18 12.67
C CYS A 62 -0.47 -16.59 12.61
N TYR A 63 -1.24 -16.98 13.63
CA TYR A 63 -1.94 -18.27 13.64
C TYR A 63 -2.94 -18.37 12.48
N THR A 64 -3.74 -17.33 12.23
CA THR A 64 -4.71 -17.32 11.13
C THR A 64 -4.03 -17.38 9.77
N ASP A 65 -2.92 -16.67 9.58
CA ASP A 65 -2.16 -16.67 8.32
C ASP A 65 -1.51 -18.02 8.06
N ILE A 66 -0.87 -18.62 9.07
CA ILE A 66 -0.27 -19.96 8.98
C ILE A 66 -1.34 -21.00 8.64
N ALA A 67 -2.51 -20.96 9.31
CA ALA A 67 -3.60 -21.88 9.03
C ALA A 67 -4.09 -21.78 7.57
N VAL A 68 -4.20 -20.57 7.03
CA VAL A 68 -4.56 -20.33 5.63
C VAL A 68 -3.47 -20.83 4.67
N ILE A 69 -2.20 -20.63 4.99
CA ILE A 69 -1.07 -21.10 4.17
C ILE A 69 -1.01 -22.64 4.13
N LEU A 70 -1.14 -23.29 5.29
CA LEU A 70 -1.08 -24.75 5.42
C LEU A 70 -2.29 -25.47 4.82
N SER A 71 -3.43 -24.79 4.73
CA SER A 71 -4.63 -25.31 4.05
C SER A 71 -4.51 -25.37 2.52
N GLY A 72 -3.39 -24.89 1.95
CA GLY A 72 -3.11 -24.92 0.52
C GLY A 72 -3.52 -23.64 -0.22
N GLY A 73 -2.94 -23.42 -1.41
CA GLY A 73 -3.27 -22.31 -2.28
C GLY A 73 -4.45 -22.58 -3.22
N VAL A 74 -5.12 -21.51 -3.66
CA VAL A 74 -6.27 -21.62 -4.59
C VAL A 74 -5.89 -21.88 -6.05
N GLY A 75 -4.59 -21.98 -6.36
CA GLY A 75 -4.08 -22.26 -7.69
C GLY A 75 -4.06 -23.74 -8.07
N LYS A 76 -3.69 -24.03 -9.32
CA LYS A 76 -3.58 -25.41 -9.83
C LYS A 76 -2.60 -26.20 -8.96
N ASN A 77 -2.99 -27.40 -8.51
CA ASN A 77 -2.19 -28.27 -7.64
C ASN A 77 -1.88 -27.69 -6.24
N GLY A 78 -2.73 -26.80 -5.69
CA GLY A 78 -2.48 -26.18 -4.39
C GLY A 78 -1.42 -25.07 -4.41
N SER A 79 -1.05 -24.60 -5.61
CA SER A 79 -0.12 -23.49 -5.82
C SER A 79 -0.81 -22.14 -5.58
N THR A 80 -0.05 -21.06 -5.69
CA THR A 80 -0.58 -19.69 -5.65
C THR A 80 -1.36 -19.38 -6.91
N VAL A 81 -2.06 -18.25 -6.90
CA VAL A 81 -2.91 -17.80 -8.00
C VAL A 81 -2.11 -17.60 -9.30
N ALA A 82 -0.83 -17.24 -9.19
CA ALA A 82 0.09 -17.07 -10.31
C ALA A 82 0.82 -18.37 -10.71
N GLY A 83 0.39 -19.54 -10.21
CA GLY A 83 1.03 -20.83 -10.54
C GLY A 83 2.38 -21.07 -9.85
N THR A 84 2.88 -20.12 -9.06
CA THR A 84 4.10 -20.26 -8.26
C THR A 84 3.84 -20.96 -6.92
N SER A 85 4.87 -21.45 -6.24
CA SER A 85 4.75 -22.02 -4.89
C SER A 85 4.07 -21.08 -3.90
N VAL A 86 3.29 -21.61 -2.95
CA VAL A 86 2.60 -20.85 -1.87
C VAL A 86 3.52 -19.96 -1.03
N LEU A 87 4.81 -20.31 -1.01
CA LEU A 87 5.86 -19.60 -0.30
C LEU A 87 6.72 -18.71 -1.21
N SER A 88 6.49 -18.63 -2.52
CA SER A 88 7.28 -17.77 -3.43
C SER A 88 7.44 -16.30 -2.95
N PRO A 89 6.44 -15.67 -2.31
CA PRO A 89 6.57 -14.34 -1.70
C PRO A 89 7.67 -14.20 -0.63
N SER A 90 8.12 -15.31 -0.02
CA SER A 90 9.15 -15.28 1.01
C SER A 90 10.52 -14.89 0.45
N ILE A 91 10.80 -15.22 -0.81
CA ILE A 91 12.10 -14.97 -1.45
C ILE A 91 12.38 -13.47 -1.56
N PRO A 92 11.50 -12.63 -2.16
CA PRO A 92 11.68 -11.17 -2.19
C PRO A 92 11.84 -10.55 -0.80
N ILE A 93 11.07 -11.02 0.20
CA ILE A 93 11.15 -10.50 1.57
C ILE A 93 12.48 -10.86 2.21
N ALA A 94 12.90 -12.13 2.12
CA ALA A 94 14.18 -12.59 2.61
C ALA A 94 15.34 -11.84 1.96
N LEU A 95 15.22 -11.53 0.66
CA LEU A 95 16.22 -10.79 -0.08
C LEU A 95 16.40 -9.34 0.39
N VAL A 96 15.41 -8.74 1.08
CA VAL A 96 15.57 -7.44 1.75
C VAL A 96 16.06 -7.61 3.20
N VAL A 97 15.50 -8.58 3.93
CA VAL A 97 15.78 -8.78 5.37
C VAL A 97 17.20 -9.29 5.61
N VAL A 98 17.69 -10.23 4.79
CA VAL A 98 19.02 -10.82 4.97
C VAL A 98 20.13 -9.77 4.79
N PRO A 99 20.16 -8.95 3.72
CA PRO A 99 21.13 -7.87 3.62
C PRO A 99 21.02 -6.87 4.77
N ALA A 100 19.81 -6.49 5.18
CA ALA A 100 19.61 -5.59 6.32
C ALA A 100 20.22 -6.16 7.62
N PHE A 101 20.12 -7.47 7.85
CA PHE A 101 20.72 -8.11 9.01
C PHE A 101 22.24 -8.23 8.91
N ILE A 102 22.77 -8.60 7.74
CA ILE A 102 24.22 -8.72 7.53
C ILE A 102 24.90 -7.35 7.66
N ILE A 103 24.29 -6.30 7.11
CA ILE A 103 24.82 -4.93 7.19
C ILE A 103 24.86 -4.45 8.63
N TYR A 104 23.84 -4.79 9.42
CA TYR A 104 23.82 -4.51 10.86
C TYR A 104 24.96 -5.23 11.60
N GLN A 105 25.14 -6.54 11.40
CA GLN A 105 26.17 -7.29 12.12
C GLN A 105 27.61 -6.90 11.74
N LYS A 106 27.83 -6.52 10.48
CA LYS A 106 29.18 -6.28 9.95
C LYS A 106 29.59 -4.80 9.94
N SER A 107 28.69 -3.87 10.29
CA SER A 107 29.00 -2.44 10.31
C SER A 107 30.07 -2.13 11.36
N THR A 108 31.20 -1.57 10.90
CA THR A 108 32.32 -1.14 11.76
C THR A 108 32.04 0.21 12.42
N THR A 109 31.15 1.01 11.83
CA THR A 109 30.80 2.36 12.30
C THR A 109 29.54 2.38 13.18
N SER A 110 29.00 1.20 13.54
CA SER A 110 27.73 1.05 14.27
C SER A 110 26.66 2.02 13.76
N ILE A 111 26.40 2.06 12.44
CA ILE A 111 25.48 3.04 11.84
C ILE A 111 24.11 3.01 12.52
N TYR A 112 23.66 1.81 12.87
CA TYR A 112 22.39 1.60 13.55
C TYR A 112 22.34 2.24 14.95
N GLU A 113 23.43 2.21 15.71
CA GLU A 113 23.47 2.81 17.05
C GLU A 113 23.58 4.33 16.99
N ASN A 114 24.36 4.83 16.04
CA ASN A 114 24.61 6.26 15.87
C ASN A 114 23.44 6.99 15.20
N HIS A 115 22.77 6.36 14.23
CA HIS A 115 21.69 6.97 13.44
C HIS A 115 20.54 5.97 13.16
N PRO A 116 19.85 5.46 14.21
CA PRO A 116 18.84 4.41 14.07
C PRO A 116 17.67 4.83 13.16
N CYS A 117 17.20 6.08 13.28
CA CYS A 117 16.08 6.57 12.49
C CYS A 117 16.38 6.57 10.98
N LEU A 118 17.57 7.03 10.58
CA LEU A 118 17.96 7.09 9.17
C LEU A 118 18.04 5.68 8.57
N TYR A 119 18.62 4.75 9.33
CA TYR A 119 18.73 3.35 8.91
C TYR A 119 17.36 2.69 8.74
N ILE A 120 16.49 2.82 9.76
CA ILE A 120 15.14 2.23 9.74
C ILE A 120 14.31 2.79 8.59
N ILE A 121 14.40 4.10 8.33
CA ILE A 121 13.68 4.72 7.21
C ILE A 121 14.23 4.22 5.88
N ALA A 122 15.56 4.20 5.67
CA ALA A 122 16.15 3.77 4.41
C ALA A 122 15.77 2.33 4.05
N PHE A 123 15.99 1.38 4.96
CA PHE A 123 15.59 -0.02 4.75
C PHE A 123 14.08 -0.21 4.76
N GLY A 124 13.34 0.62 5.50
CA GLY A 124 11.88 0.65 5.48
C GLY A 124 11.33 1.03 4.10
N MET A 125 11.93 2.00 3.42
CA MET A 125 11.54 2.39 2.05
C MET A 125 11.82 1.27 1.04
N VAL A 126 12.96 0.59 1.15
CA VAL A 126 13.29 -0.59 0.33
C VAL A 126 12.26 -1.70 0.55
N ALA A 127 11.99 -2.05 1.81
CA ALA A 127 10.99 -3.05 2.16
C ALA A 127 9.60 -2.66 1.65
N ALA A 128 9.20 -1.39 1.79
CA ALA A 128 7.92 -0.88 1.32
C ALA A 128 7.75 -1.05 -0.20
N LYS A 129 8.76 -0.75 -1.02
CA LYS A 129 8.67 -0.96 -2.47
C LYS A 129 8.48 -2.43 -2.81
N VAL A 130 9.26 -3.33 -2.19
CA VAL A 130 9.14 -4.78 -2.42
C VAL A 130 7.76 -5.30 -1.99
N THR A 131 7.25 -4.85 -0.85
CA THR A 131 5.88 -5.19 -0.39
C THR A 131 4.82 -4.64 -1.36
N ASN A 132 4.95 -3.41 -1.83
CA ASN A 132 4.01 -2.84 -2.81
C ASN A 132 4.00 -3.65 -4.11
N ARG A 133 5.18 -4.04 -4.62
CA ARG A 133 5.29 -4.93 -5.79
C ARG A 133 4.61 -6.27 -5.56
N LEU A 134 4.80 -6.87 -4.39
CA LEU A 134 4.17 -8.13 -4.03
C LEU A 134 2.64 -8.02 -3.99
N VAL A 135 2.11 -6.93 -3.43
CA VAL A 135 0.67 -6.65 -3.39
C VAL A 135 0.13 -6.44 -4.81
N VAL A 136 0.80 -5.65 -5.64
CA VAL A 136 0.37 -5.40 -7.03
C VAL A 136 0.42 -6.68 -7.86
N ALA A 137 1.50 -7.46 -7.78
CA ALA A 137 1.62 -8.76 -8.45
C ALA A 137 0.50 -9.70 -8.02
N HIS A 138 0.13 -9.70 -6.73
CA HIS A 138 -1.02 -10.45 -6.24
C HIS A 138 -2.36 -9.98 -6.84
N MET A 139 -2.62 -8.67 -6.86
CA MET A 139 -3.88 -8.13 -7.38
C MET A 139 -4.01 -8.32 -8.89
N CYS A 140 -2.93 -8.11 -9.63
CA CYS A 140 -2.89 -8.24 -11.08
C CYS A 140 -2.67 -9.69 -11.55
N ARG A 141 -2.41 -10.62 -10.64
CA ARG A 141 -2.08 -12.03 -10.93
C ARG A 141 -0.94 -12.18 -11.93
N SER A 142 0.08 -11.31 -11.85
CA SER A 142 1.27 -11.40 -12.68
C SER A 142 2.41 -12.08 -11.94
N GLU A 143 3.32 -12.70 -12.68
CA GLU A 143 4.63 -13.07 -12.15
C GLU A 143 5.40 -11.80 -11.79
N MET A 144 6.17 -11.86 -10.70
CA MET A 144 6.98 -10.74 -10.22
C MET A 144 8.46 -11.04 -10.45
N ASP A 145 9.16 -10.15 -11.14
CA ASP A 145 10.61 -10.25 -11.31
C ASP A 145 11.33 -9.98 -9.97
N TYR A 146 12.25 -10.87 -9.61
CA TYR A 146 13.01 -10.88 -8.37
C TYR A 146 14.10 -9.81 -8.34
N MET A 147 14.66 -9.45 -9.50
CA MET A 147 15.69 -8.42 -9.59
C MET A 147 15.04 -7.04 -9.71
N ASP A 148 15.19 -6.24 -8.68
CA ASP A 148 14.64 -4.89 -8.62
C ASP A 148 15.76 -3.87 -8.42
N SER A 149 15.65 -2.74 -9.13
CA SER A 149 16.57 -1.61 -9.01
C SER A 149 16.67 -1.07 -7.58
N ILE A 150 15.67 -1.33 -6.73
CA ILE A 150 15.68 -0.93 -5.30
C ILE A 150 16.80 -1.61 -4.49
N LEU A 151 17.27 -2.78 -4.94
CA LEU A 151 18.30 -3.55 -4.25
C LEU A 151 19.70 -2.99 -4.45
N ILE A 152 19.87 -2.06 -5.39
CA ILE A 152 21.14 -1.40 -5.65
C ILE A 152 21.60 -0.62 -4.41
N GLY A 153 20.69 0.05 -3.70
CA GLY A 153 21.01 0.81 -2.49
C GLY A 153 21.61 -0.08 -1.37
N PRO A 154 20.87 -1.09 -0.89
CA PRO A 154 21.39 -2.07 0.07
C PRO A 154 22.63 -2.83 -0.46
N GLY A 155 22.66 -3.18 -1.75
CA GLY A 155 23.79 -3.85 -2.38
C GLY A 155 25.07 -3.01 -2.34
N MET A 156 24.95 -1.70 -2.53
CA MET A 156 26.08 -0.76 -2.42
C MET A 156 26.64 -0.71 -0.99
N LEU A 157 25.76 -0.69 0.02
CA LEU A 157 26.17 -0.75 1.44
C LEU A 157 26.89 -2.07 1.76
N PHE A 158 26.31 -3.19 1.31
CA PHE A 158 26.89 -4.52 1.50
C PHE A 158 28.28 -4.63 0.83
N LEU A 159 28.42 -4.13 -0.39
CA LEU A 159 29.69 -4.15 -1.11
C LEU A 159 30.75 -3.25 -0.45
N ASN A 160 30.35 -2.06 0.02
CA ASN A 160 31.27 -1.16 0.73
C ASN A 160 31.83 -1.79 2.02
N GLN A 161 31.00 -2.55 2.75
CA GLN A 161 31.43 -3.29 3.93
C GLN A 161 32.29 -4.53 3.59
N TYR A 162 32.13 -5.11 2.41
CA TYR A 162 33.00 -6.18 1.94
C TYR A 162 34.44 -5.68 1.71
N PHE A 163 34.59 -4.45 1.21
CA PHE A 163 35.90 -3.83 0.97
C PHE A 163 36.48 -3.06 2.17
N ASN A 164 36.11 -3.41 3.42
CA ASN A 164 36.60 -2.73 4.64
C ASN A 164 36.34 -1.20 4.65
N THR A 165 35.18 -0.75 4.17
CA THR A 165 34.69 0.61 4.37
C THR A 165 35.57 1.71 3.73
N PHE A 166 35.84 1.62 2.42
CA PHE A 166 36.57 2.66 1.67
C PHE A 166 35.86 4.03 1.68
N ILE A 167 34.52 4.03 1.66
CA ILE A 167 33.69 5.24 1.64
C ILE A 167 32.90 5.30 2.95
N ASN A 168 32.70 6.52 3.46
CA ASN A 168 31.93 6.75 4.68
C ASN A 168 30.51 6.15 4.58
N GLU A 169 30.24 5.20 5.46
CA GLU A 169 28.99 4.46 5.60
C GLU A 169 27.76 5.37 5.74
N TYR A 170 27.90 6.52 6.41
CA TYR A 170 26.83 7.49 6.61
C TYR A 170 26.37 8.15 5.30
N LEU A 171 27.34 8.50 4.43
CA LEU A 171 27.03 9.13 3.14
C LEU A 171 26.31 8.15 2.22
N ILE A 172 26.76 6.89 2.18
CA ILE A 172 26.11 5.85 1.38
C ILE A 172 24.70 5.59 1.90
N LEU A 173 24.48 5.63 3.22
CA LEU A 173 23.13 5.46 3.77
C LEU A 173 22.18 6.58 3.33
N TRP A 174 22.65 7.84 3.28
CA TRP A 174 21.87 8.95 2.72
C TRP A 174 21.58 8.79 1.24
N ILE A 175 22.58 8.39 0.44
CA ILE A 175 22.40 8.11 -0.99
C ILE A 175 21.38 6.98 -1.17
N CYS A 176 21.47 5.92 -0.36
CA CYS A 176 20.52 4.80 -0.34
C CYS A 176 19.10 5.28 -0.03
N LEU A 177 18.92 6.15 0.98
CA LEU A 177 17.62 6.70 1.33
C LEU A 177 17.02 7.51 0.17
N VAL A 178 17.78 8.47 -0.38
CA VAL A 178 17.30 9.34 -1.46
C VAL A 178 16.96 8.54 -2.71
N TYR A 179 17.84 7.59 -3.08
CA TYR A 179 17.63 6.70 -4.21
C TYR A 179 16.38 5.84 -4.01
N SER A 180 16.24 5.20 -2.84
CA SER A 180 15.10 4.34 -2.53
C SER A 180 13.78 5.10 -2.49
N ALA A 181 13.79 6.34 -2.00
CA ALA A 181 12.62 7.21 -2.01
C ALA A 181 12.20 7.60 -3.42
N ALA A 182 13.15 8.03 -4.26
CA ALA A 182 12.87 8.39 -5.66
C ALA A 182 12.34 7.20 -6.46
N ASP A 183 12.97 6.03 -6.29
CA ASP A 183 12.60 4.79 -6.96
C ASP A 183 11.20 4.30 -6.52
N LEU A 184 10.85 4.42 -5.23
CA LEU A 184 9.49 4.12 -4.75
C LEU A 184 8.45 5.07 -5.36
N LEU A 185 8.72 6.38 -5.38
CA LEU A 185 7.78 7.37 -5.94
C LEU A 185 7.56 7.16 -7.45
N HIS A 186 8.65 6.90 -8.17
CA HIS A 186 8.60 6.60 -9.59
C HIS A 186 7.79 5.33 -9.86
N TYR A 187 8.04 4.26 -9.10
CA TYR A 187 7.29 3.02 -9.17
C TYR A 187 5.79 3.23 -8.92
N CYS A 188 5.42 3.94 -7.85
CA CYS A 188 4.02 4.23 -7.54
C CYS A 188 3.33 5.00 -8.68
N THR A 189 4.00 6.01 -9.23
CA THR A 189 3.44 6.82 -10.33
C THR A 189 3.20 5.98 -11.59
N ILE A 190 4.17 5.14 -11.98
CA ILE A 190 4.03 4.26 -13.14
C ILE A 190 2.89 3.27 -12.96
N VAL A 191 2.85 2.56 -11.82
CA VAL A 191 1.84 1.53 -11.57
C VAL A 191 0.44 2.13 -11.52
N CYS A 192 0.29 3.28 -10.84
CA CYS A 192 -0.98 4.01 -10.83
C CYS A 192 -1.45 4.36 -12.25
N ASN A 193 -0.56 4.89 -13.10
CA ASN A 193 -0.90 5.24 -14.48
C ASN A 193 -1.22 4.01 -15.34
N GLN A 194 -0.48 2.91 -15.18
CA GLN A 194 -0.72 1.67 -15.91
C GLN A 194 -2.08 1.04 -15.55
N ILE A 195 -2.41 0.97 -14.25
CA ILE A 195 -3.69 0.44 -13.78
C ILE A 195 -4.83 1.36 -14.26
N CYS A 196 -4.70 2.67 -14.12
CA CYS A 196 -5.70 3.64 -14.61
C CYS A 196 -5.91 3.55 -16.12
N GLY A 197 -4.83 3.43 -16.90
CA GLY A 197 -4.89 3.24 -18.35
C GLY A 197 -5.58 1.92 -18.74
N HIS A 198 -5.34 0.84 -18.01
CA HIS A 198 -5.99 -0.44 -18.28
C HIS A 198 -7.47 -0.45 -17.89
N LEU A 199 -7.83 0.14 -16.73
CA LEU A 199 -9.21 0.19 -16.24
C LEU A 199 -10.05 1.31 -16.87
N GLN A 200 -9.44 2.21 -17.66
CA GLN A 200 -10.08 3.39 -18.23
C GLN A 200 -10.71 4.33 -17.17
N ILE A 201 -10.12 4.38 -15.96
CA ILE A 201 -10.55 5.26 -14.86
C ILE A 201 -9.53 6.40 -14.71
N PRO A 202 -9.96 7.68 -14.71
CA PRO A 202 -9.03 8.78 -14.54
C PRO A 202 -8.42 8.77 -13.13
N LEU A 203 -7.09 8.85 -13.06
CA LEU A 203 -6.34 8.83 -11.79
C LEU A 203 -6.83 9.95 -10.87
N LEU A 204 -7.33 9.58 -9.69
CA LEU A 204 -7.80 10.50 -8.63
C LEU A 204 -8.88 11.50 -9.07
N ARG A 205 -9.61 11.25 -10.18
CA ARG A 205 -10.71 12.10 -10.64
C ARG A 205 -12.04 11.37 -10.47
N ILE A 206 -12.90 11.89 -9.59
CA ILE A 206 -14.26 11.38 -9.43
C ILE A 206 -15.06 11.85 -10.65
N ALA A 207 -15.60 10.91 -11.44
CA ALA A 207 -16.51 11.26 -12.53
C ALA A 207 -17.77 11.93 -11.95
N PRO A 208 -18.18 13.12 -12.43
CA PRO A 208 -19.38 13.77 -11.96
C PRO A 208 -20.61 12.92 -12.33
N LYS A 209 -21.47 12.63 -11.34
CA LYS A 209 -22.69 11.82 -11.51
C LYS A 209 -23.76 12.47 -12.42
N PHE A 210 -23.58 13.74 -12.81
CA PHE A 210 -24.52 14.47 -13.66
C PHE A 210 -23.81 14.97 -14.92
N PRO A 211 -24.31 14.64 -16.13
CA PRO A 211 -23.85 15.27 -17.34
C PRO A 211 -24.22 16.77 -17.32
N PRO A 212 -23.32 17.68 -17.75
CA PRO A 212 -23.54 19.14 -17.70
C PRO A 212 -24.66 19.65 -18.64
N SER A 213 -25.34 18.77 -19.37
CA SER A 213 -26.34 19.10 -20.38
C SER A 213 -27.76 19.39 -19.87
N LEU A 214 -27.99 19.48 -18.55
CA LEU A 214 -29.32 19.78 -17.98
C LEU A 214 -29.43 21.13 -17.25
N VAL A 215 -28.37 21.96 -17.23
CA VAL A 215 -28.41 23.27 -16.53
C VAL A 215 -28.66 24.45 -17.48
N ASP A 216 -28.61 24.27 -18.79
CA ASP A 216 -28.81 25.37 -19.74
C ASP A 216 -29.90 25.06 -20.78
N ARG A 217 -31.17 25.24 -20.36
CA ARG A 217 -32.28 25.52 -21.27
C ARG A 217 -33.11 26.65 -20.67
N SER A 218 -32.62 27.88 -20.84
CA SER A 218 -33.49 29.05 -20.82
C SER A 218 -34.58 28.89 -21.91
N PRO A 219 -35.86 29.20 -21.64
CA PRO A 219 -36.93 28.98 -22.61
C PRO A 219 -36.83 30.00 -23.76
N PRO A 220 -37.04 29.59 -25.03
CA PRO A 220 -37.01 30.52 -26.15
C PRO A 220 -38.27 31.41 -26.17
N ASN A 221 -38.05 32.71 -26.40
CA ASN A 221 -39.06 33.74 -26.59
C ASN A 221 -40.06 33.37 -27.71
N PRO A 222 -41.37 33.62 -27.57
CA PRO A 222 -42.35 33.33 -28.62
C PRO A 222 -42.42 34.48 -29.63
N SER A 223 -42.13 34.22 -30.91
CA SER A 223 -42.39 35.12 -32.04
C SER A 223 -43.67 34.72 -32.80
N PRO A 224 -44.32 35.66 -33.52
CA PRO A 224 -45.78 35.76 -33.55
C PRO A 224 -46.47 34.91 -34.63
N GLU A 225 -47.68 34.54 -34.24
CA GLU A 225 -48.77 33.86 -34.93
C GLU A 225 -49.05 34.35 -36.37
N VAL A 226 -48.91 33.45 -37.36
CA VAL A 226 -49.40 33.66 -38.73
C VAL A 226 -50.64 32.77 -38.97
N ARG A 227 -51.76 33.48 -39.11
CA ARG A 227 -53.16 33.07 -39.24
C ARG A 227 -53.40 32.23 -40.52
N ARG A 228 -53.96 31.01 -40.41
CA ARG A 228 -54.61 30.30 -41.54
C ARG A 228 -56.14 30.34 -41.36
N PRO A 229 -56.93 30.68 -42.39
CA PRO A 229 -58.39 30.59 -42.31
C PRO A 229 -58.88 29.17 -42.62
N THR A 230 -59.90 28.80 -41.84
CA THR A 230 -60.67 27.56 -41.81
C THR A 230 -61.59 27.43 -43.04
N SER A 231 -61.62 26.28 -43.71
CA SER A 231 -62.78 25.87 -44.52
C SER A 231 -62.88 24.35 -44.68
N LEU A 232 -63.70 23.76 -43.80
CA LEU A 232 -64.75 22.75 -44.04
C LEU A 232 -64.77 21.98 -45.39
N LEU A 233 -64.65 20.65 -45.35
CA LEU A 233 -65.70 19.65 -45.70
C LEU A 233 -65.10 18.22 -45.83
N GLN A 234 -65.58 17.27 -45.02
CA GLN A 234 -65.67 15.82 -45.33
C GLN A 234 -66.87 15.59 -46.29
N PRO A 235 -67.15 14.40 -46.92
CA PRO A 235 -66.90 13.04 -46.41
C PRO A 235 -66.60 11.92 -47.46
N HIS A 236 -66.28 10.73 -46.93
CA HIS A 236 -66.54 9.35 -47.42
C HIS A 236 -66.56 9.01 -48.93
N ARG A 237 -65.78 7.98 -49.32
CA ARG A 237 -66.31 6.78 -50.01
C ARG A 237 -65.37 5.56 -49.94
N LEU A 238 -65.97 4.41 -49.68
CA LEU A 238 -65.46 3.04 -49.72
C LEU A 238 -65.81 2.37 -51.07
N ARG A 239 -65.14 1.23 -51.34
CA ARG A 239 -65.30 0.25 -52.45
C ARG A 239 -64.62 0.66 -53.77
N SER A 240 -63.92 -0.23 -54.48
CA SER A 240 -63.89 -1.70 -54.52
C SER A 240 -62.51 -2.19 -54.93
#